data_AF-A0A2Y9BNI0-F1
#
_entry.id   AF-A0A2Y9BNI0-F1
#
_cell.length_a   1.000
_cell.length_b   1.000
_cell.length_c   1.000
_cell.angle_alpha   90.00
_cell.angle_beta   90.00
_cell.angle_gamma   90.00
#
_symmetry.space_group_name_H-M   'P 1'
#
loop_
_entity.id
_entity.type
_entity.pdbx_description
1 polymer ?
#
loop_
_entity_poly.entity_id
_entity_poly.type
_entity_poly.pdbx_seq_one_letter_code
_entity_poly.pdbx_strand_id
1 'polypeptide(L)'
;MKSIREQTEVLQLSIFSSIICQLLKNHNQLSVCKLVTFTYIVKQNKFLGGNIYTAKNTQDVIYKGISLLSGDFDRYCDSLIYIFKAIHLLVTQNVITLENDMITLSETNIQSDTTFVESNFLNKVIRESKTMTDKQFMKEVTYNV
;
A
#
# COMPACT_ATOMS: atom_id res chain seq x y z
N MET A 1 12.04 -27.18 12.79
CA MET A 1 11.91 -25.75 13.17
C MET A 1 12.11 -24.93 11.91
N LYS A 2 11.17 -24.03 11.56
CA LYS A 2 11.38 -23.08 10.46
C LYS A 2 12.53 -22.15 10.80
N SER A 3 13.38 -21.84 9.83
CA SER A 3 14.49 -20.89 10.03
C SER A 3 13.95 -19.50 10.43
N ILE A 4 14.73 -18.71 11.17
CA ILE A 4 14.32 -17.32 11.54
C ILE A 4 13.93 -16.53 10.28
N ARG A 5 14.66 -16.74 9.18
CA ARG A 5 14.39 -16.12 7.89
C ARG A 5 13.00 -16.45 7.34
N GLU A 6 12.60 -17.72 7.38
CA GLU A 6 11.26 -18.14 6.95
C GLU A 6 10.17 -17.54 7.84
N GLN A 7 10.41 -17.43 9.14
CA GLN A 7 9.44 -16.82 10.06
C GLN A 7 9.28 -15.33 9.78
N THR A 8 10.39 -14.62 9.54
CA THR A 8 10.36 -13.21 9.15
C THR A 8 9.62 -13.01 7.83
N GLU A 9 9.87 -13.85 6.83
CA GLU A 9 9.18 -13.78 5.54
C GLU A 9 7.68 -14.00 5.70
N VAL A 10 7.26 -15.04 6.42
CA VAL A 10 5.84 -15.30 6.69
C VAL A 10 5.18 -14.11 7.40
N LEU A 11 5.86 -13.49 8.37
CA LEU A 11 5.35 -12.31 9.06
C LEU A 11 5.18 -11.12 8.09
N GLN A 12 6.18 -10.83 7.25
CA GLN A 12 6.09 -9.75 6.26
C GLN A 12 4.94 -10.00 5.27
N LEU A 13 4.81 -11.23 4.76
CA LEU A 13 3.73 -11.58 3.84
C LEU A 13 2.35 -11.42 4.48
N SER A 14 2.20 -11.84 5.73
CA SER A 14 0.95 -11.67 6.49
C SER A 14 0.58 -10.19 6.62
N ILE A 15 1.53 -9.35 7.04
CA ILE A 15 1.33 -7.90 7.20
C ILE A 15 0.94 -7.26 5.87
N PHE A 16 1.69 -7.51 4.80
CA PHE A 16 1.41 -6.89 3.50
C PHE A 16 0.10 -7.39 2.89
N SER A 17 -0.22 -8.68 3.04
CA SER A 17 -1.50 -9.23 2.57
C SER A 17 -2.70 -8.57 3.27
N SER A 18 -2.61 -8.39 4.58
CA SER A 18 -3.62 -7.68 5.37
C SER A 18 -3.82 -6.24 4.88
N ILE A 19 -2.72 -5.49 4.70
CA ILE A 19 -2.78 -4.10 4.21
C ILE A 19 -3.40 -4.02 2.83
N ILE A 20 -2.99 -4.90 1.90
CA ILE A 20 -3.52 -4.93 0.52
C ILE A 20 -5.03 -5.16 0.54
N CYS A 21 -5.51 -6.18 1.26
CA CYS A 21 -6.94 -6.48 1.35
C CYS A 21 -7.72 -5.29 1.96
N GLN A 22 -7.16 -4.62 2.97
CA GLN A 22 -7.79 -3.46 3.56
C GLN A 22 -7.89 -2.26 2.60
N LEU A 23 -6.80 -1.95 1.89
CA LEU A 23 -6.79 -0.89 0.88
C LEU A 23 -7.82 -1.16 -0.22
N LEU A 24 -7.87 -2.39 -0.73
CA LEU A 24 -8.84 -2.77 -1.76
C LEU A 24 -10.28 -2.76 -1.25
N LYS A 25 -10.52 -3.15 0.00
CA LYS A 25 -11.85 -3.05 0.64
C LYS A 25 -12.33 -1.60 0.75
N ASN A 26 -11.43 -0.66 1.02
CA ASN A 26 -11.78 0.76 1.16
C ASN A 26 -11.91 1.48 -0.19
N HIS A 27 -11.13 1.06 -1.19
CA HIS A 27 -10.99 1.79 -2.45
C HIS A 27 -11.51 1.05 -3.68
N ASN A 28 -12.04 -0.17 -3.51
CA ASN A 28 -12.54 -1.11 -4.52
C ASN A 28 -11.47 -1.63 -5.49
N GLN A 29 -10.73 -0.72 -6.12
CA GLN A 29 -9.69 -1.01 -7.09
C GLN A 29 -8.56 0.01 -7.04
N LEU A 30 -7.34 -0.45 -7.29
CA LEU A 30 -6.15 0.36 -7.45
C LEU A 30 -5.25 -0.27 -8.52
N SER A 31 -4.49 0.55 -9.24
CA SER A 31 -3.44 0.03 -10.10
C SER A 31 -2.31 -0.57 -9.27
N VAL A 32 -1.52 -1.48 -9.86
CA VAL A 32 -0.36 -2.10 -9.19
C VAL A 32 0.58 -1.03 -8.60
N CYS A 33 0.89 0.02 -9.37
CA CYS A 33 1.81 1.08 -8.94
C CYS A 33 1.33 1.79 -7.68
N LYS A 34 0.04 2.17 -7.66
CA LYS A 34 -0.58 2.86 -6.54
C LYS A 34 -0.72 1.93 -5.33
N LEU A 35 -1.20 0.70 -5.54
CA LEU A 35 -1.38 -0.27 -4.47
C LEU A 35 -0.06 -0.53 -3.73
N VAL A 36 1.00 -0.86 -4.48
CA VAL A 36 2.33 -1.14 -3.92
C VAL A 36 2.85 0.05 -3.11
N THR A 37 2.72 1.25 -3.65
CA THR A 37 3.16 2.49 -2.98
C THR A 37 2.40 2.72 -1.69
N PHE A 38 1.06 2.67 -1.72
CA PHE A 38 0.25 2.93 -0.53
C PHE A 38 0.35 1.81 0.51
N THR A 39 0.53 0.56 0.09
CA THR A 39 0.80 -0.56 0.99
C THR A 39 2.05 -0.31 1.83
N TYR A 40 3.11 0.19 1.20
CA TYR A 40 4.32 0.56 1.94
C TYR A 40 4.08 1.73 2.92
N ILE A 41 3.45 2.81 2.46
CA ILE A 41 3.20 4.00 3.29
C ILE A 41 2.32 3.66 4.51
N VAL A 42 1.30 2.81 4.34
CA VAL A 42 0.45 2.36 5.45
C VAL A 42 1.26 1.58 6.49
N LYS A 43 2.14 0.68 6.05
CA LYS A 43 3.03 -0.06 6.96
C LYS A 43 3.92 0.91 7.76
N GLN A 44 4.53 1.88 7.09
CA GLN A 44 5.46 2.83 7.74
C GLN A 44 4.78 3.80 8.69
N ASN A 45 3.59 4.31 8.35
CA ASN A 45 2.88 5.28 9.20
C ASN A 45 2.57 4.75 10.60
N LYS A 46 2.42 3.43 10.77
CA LYS A 46 2.25 2.83 12.10
C LYS A 46 3.46 3.04 13.01
N PHE A 47 4.68 3.07 12.44
CA PHE A 47 5.92 3.16 13.20
C PHE A 47 6.40 4.60 13.41
N LEU A 48 5.88 5.56 12.65
CA LEU A 48 6.31 6.97 12.70
C LEU A 48 5.61 7.81 13.79
N GLY A 49 4.76 7.22 14.63
CA GLY A 49 4.31 7.84 15.89
C GLY A 49 3.41 9.08 15.77
N GLY A 50 2.93 9.42 14.56
CA GLY A 50 2.01 10.53 14.36
C GLY A 50 1.74 10.84 12.89
N ASN A 51 0.57 11.42 12.60
CA ASN A 51 0.23 11.89 11.26
C ASN A 51 0.80 13.29 11.04
N ILE A 52 1.86 13.42 10.22
CA ILE A 52 2.42 14.73 9.82
C ILE A 52 1.35 15.58 9.09
N TYR A 53 0.44 14.91 8.38
CA TYR A 53 -0.67 15.54 7.66
C TYR A 53 -2.02 15.06 8.16
N THR A 54 -3.01 15.94 8.15
CA THR A 54 -4.39 15.65 8.59
C THR A 54 -5.36 15.74 7.41
N ALA A 55 -6.56 15.20 7.56
CA ALA A 55 -7.61 15.32 6.54
C ALA A 55 -7.99 16.78 6.20
N LYS A 56 -7.63 17.74 7.07
CA LYS A 56 -7.82 19.19 6.84
C LYS A 56 -6.85 19.77 5.80
N ASN A 57 -5.76 19.07 5.47
CA ASN A 57 -4.87 19.48 4.39
C ASN A 57 -5.60 19.31 3.05
N THR A 58 -5.77 20.39 2.29
CA THR A 58 -6.56 20.43 1.04
C THR A 58 -5.74 20.74 -0.21
N GLN A 59 -4.61 21.44 -0.07
CA GLN A 59 -3.73 21.74 -1.20
C GLN A 59 -2.63 20.67 -1.32
N ASP A 60 -2.28 20.29 -2.55
CA ASP A 60 -1.16 19.40 -2.88
C ASP A 60 -1.18 18.07 -2.11
N VAL A 61 -2.38 17.51 -1.93
CA VAL A 61 -2.61 16.35 -1.06
C VAL A 61 -1.83 15.14 -1.57
N ILE A 62 -1.81 14.91 -2.88
CA ILE A 62 -1.03 13.81 -3.50
C ILE A 62 0.47 13.96 -3.20
N TYR A 63 1.05 15.14 -3.45
CA TYR A 63 2.48 15.39 -3.21
C TYR A 63 2.86 15.25 -1.74
N LYS A 64 2.01 15.74 -0.82
CA LYS A 64 2.17 15.55 0.63
C LYS A 64 2.05 14.08 1.05
N GLY A 65 1.20 13.31 0.38
CA GLY A 65 1.11 11.87 0.60
C GLY A 65 2.36 11.14 0.12
N ILE A 66 2.86 11.50 -1.05
CA ILE A 66 4.08 10.92 -1.63
C ILE A 66 5.32 11.30 -0.82
N SER A 67 5.40 12.52 -0.28
CA SER A 67 6.53 12.94 0.56
C SER A 67 6.68 12.14 1.86
N LEU A 68 5.68 11.33 2.24
CA LEU A 68 5.82 10.35 3.33
C LEU A 68 6.79 9.21 2.99
N LEU A 69 7.15 9.07 1.71
CA LEU A 69 8.19 8.13 1.25
C LEU A 69 9.60 8.73 1.30
N SER A 70 9.73 10.05 1.47
CA SER A 70 10.98 10.76 1.20
C SER A 70 12.12 10.34 2.11
N GLY A 71 13.25 9.98 1.50
CA GLY A 71 14.47 9.58 2.20
C GLY A 71 14.49 8.12 2.65
N ASP A 72 13.54 7.29 2.17
CA ASP A 72 13.41 5.87 2.55
C ASP A 72 13.41 4.94 1.32
N PHE A 73 14.02 5.36 0.20
CA PHE A 73 14.03 4.62 -1.08
C PHE A 73 14.54 3.19 -0.95
N ASP A 74 15.67 2.98 -0.28
CA ASP A 74 16.26 1.65 -0.15
C ASP A 74 15.29 0.69 0.58
N ARG A 75 14.66 1.15 1.66
CA ARG A 75 13.68 0.34 2.41
C ARG A 75 12.37 0.13 1.65
N TYR A 76 11.98 1.11 0.83
CA TYR A 76 10.87 0.97 -0.09
C TYR A 76 11.15 -0.15 -1.08
N CYS A 77 12.30 -0.10 -1.76
CA CYS A 77 12.75 -1.12 -2.70
C CYS A 77 12.86 -2.52 -2.07
N ASP A 78 13.43 -2.62 -0.86
CA ASP A 78 13.51 -3.88 -0.13
C ASP A 78 12.13 -4.44 0.21
N SER A 79 11.16 -3.57 0.50
CA SER A 79 9.79 -3.96 0.81
C SER A 79 9.01 -4.42 -0.43
N LEU A 80 9.34 -3.93 -1.63
CA LEU A 80 8.68 -4.32 -2.88
C LEU A 80 8.65 -5.83 -3.07
N ILE A 81 9.75 -6.53 -2.74
CA ILE A 81 9.86 -7.98 -2.88
C ILE A 81 8.75 -8.69 -2.10
N TYR A 82 8.48 -8.24 -0.87
CA TYR A 82 7.45 -8.84 -0.02
C TYR A 82 6.05 -8.41 -0.43
N ILE A 83 5.86 -7.17 -0.89
CA ILE A 83 4.58 -6.68 -1.38
C ILE A 83 4.16 -7.47 -2.63
N PHE A 84 5.06 -7.64 -3.61
CA PHE A 84 4.76 -8.42 -4.82
C PHE A 84 4.52 -9.89 -4.51
N LYS A 85 5.27 -10.49 -3.57
CA LYS A 85 4.99 -11.86 -3.11
C LYS A 85 3.61 -11.97 -2.45
N ALA A 86 3.19 -10.97 -1.67
CA ALA A 86 1.87 -10.94 -1.07
C ALA A 86 0.77 -10.80 -2.14
N ILE A 87 0.94 -9.91 -3.14
CA ILE A 87 0.02 -9.80 -4.29
C ILE A 87 -0.08 -11.15 -5.01
N HIS A 88 1.05 -11.76 -5.35
CA HIS A 88 1.08 -13.06 -6.02
C HIS A 88 0.37 -14.16 -5.21
N LEU A 89 0.60 -14.21 -3.90
CA LEU A 89 -0.08 -15.14 -3.00
C LEU A 89 -1.60 -14.92 -3.03
N LEU A 90 -2.06 -13.68 -2.90
CA LEU A 90 -3.48 -13.34 -2.89
C LEU A 90 -4.15 -13.65 -4.24
N VAL A 91 -3.48 -13.39 -5.37
CA VAL A 91 -3.96 -13.78 -6.70
C VAL A 91 -4.08 -15.30 -6.80
N THR A 92 -3.05 -16.04 -6.37
CA THR A 92 -3.04 -17.51 -6.42
C THR A 92 -4.16 -18.13 -5.58
N GLN A 93 -4.56 -17.46 -4.50
CA GLN A 93 -5.67 -17.89 -3.64
C GLN A 93 -7.03 -17.32 -4.09
N ASN A 94 -7.11 -16.65 -5.25
CA ASN A 94 -8.31 -15.98 -5.78
C ASN A 94 -8.93 -14.94 -4.83
N VAL A 95 -8.14 -14.39 -3.92
CA VAL A 95 -8.60 -13.35 -2.97
C VAL A 95 -8.70 -12.00 -3.67
N ILE A 96 -7.78 -11.74 -4.60
CA ILE A 96 -7.75 -10.56 -5.46
C ILE A 96 -7.64 -10.98 -6.92
N THR A 97 -8.14 -10.15 -7.83
CA THR A 97 -7.95 -10.30 -9.28
C THR A 97 -7.01 -9.23 -9.80
N LEU A 98 -6.25 -9.55 -10.85
CA LEU A 98 -5.38 -8.63 -11.57
C LEU A 98 -5.79 -8.65 -13.04
N GLU A 99 -6.31 -7.52 -13.53
CA GLU A 99 -6.70 -7.32 -14.93
C GLU A 99 -6.23 -5.93 -15.37
N ASN A 100 -5.60 -5.77 -16.54
CA ASN A 100 -5.32 -4.41 -17.02
C ASN A 100 -4.05 -3.77 -16.43
N ASP A 101 -3.58 -4.20 -15.24
CA ASP A 101 -2.80 -3.43 -14.24
C ASP A 101 -3.62 -3.02 -13.00
N MET A 102 -4.93 -3.26 -13.03
CA MET A 102 -5.84 -2.99 -11.92
C MET A 102 -6.00 -4.22 -11.05
N ILE A 103 -5.89 -4.00 -9.75
CA ILE A 103 -6.14 -5.01 -8.74
C ILE A 103 -7.48 -4.71 -8.07
N THR A 104 -8.33 -5.73 -7.97
CA THR A 104 -9.63 -5.64 -7.29
C THR A 104 -9.81 -6.77 -6.30
N LEU A 105 -10.70 -6.57 -5.32
CA LEU A 105 -11.03 -7.60 -4.34
C LEU A 105 -12.05 -8.57 -4.93
N SER A 106 -11.73 -9.86 -4.97
CA SER A 106 -12.64 -10.91 -5.46
C SER A 106 -13.59 -11.37 -4.35
N GLU A 107 -13.07 -11.49 -3.12
CA GLU A 107 -13.80 -12.03 -1.98
C GLU A 107 -14.11 -10.95 -0.94
N THR A 108 -15.38 -10.69 -0.68
CA THR A 108 -15.81 -9.60 0.22
C THR A 108 -15.75 -9.96 1.71
N ASN A 109 -15.54 -11.23 2.05
CA ASN A 109 -15.59 -11.75 3.43
C ASN A 109 -14.23 -11.93 4.11
N ILE A 110 -13.18 -11.30 3.58
CA ILE A 110 -11.87 -11.34 4.23
C ILE A 110 -11.95 -10.55 5.54
N GLN A 111 -11.63 -11.21 6.65
CA GLN A 111 -11.38 -10.53 7.92
C GLN A 111 -10.14 -9.66 7.77
N SER A 112 -10.36 -8.38 7.50
CA SER A 112 -9.30 -7.38 7.48
C SER A 112 -8.85 -7.10 8.91
N ASP A 113 -7.61 -7.45 9.23
CA ASP A 113 -6.98 -7.06 10.50
C ASP A 113 -7.03 -5.52 10.65
N THR A 114 -7.54 -5.03 11.78
CA THR A 114 -7.65 -3.59 12.07
C THR A 114 -6.33 -2.98 12.50
N THR A 115 -5.27 -3.77 12.56
CA THR A 115 -3.95 -3.37 13.04
C THR A 115 -3.21 -2.40 12.09
N PHE A 116 -3.49 -2.43 10.78
CA PHE A 116 -2.80 -1.62 9.77
C PHE A 116 -3.76 -0.80 8.90
N VAL A 117 -4.51 0.11 9.55
CA VAL A 117 -5.50 0.96 8.90
C VAL A 117 -4.86 2.22 8.31
N GLU A 118 -5.25 2.58 7.09
CA GLU A 118 -4.89 3.86 6.48
C GLU A 118 -5.44 5.04 7.32
N SER A 119 -4.68 6.13 7.43
CA SER A 119 -5.19 7.34 8.09
C SER A 119 -6.25 8.04 7.23
N ASN A 120 -7.09 8.88 7.84
CA ASN A 120 -8.06 9.70 7.10
C ASN A 120 -7.39 10.59 6.03
N PHE A 121 -6.13 11.00 6.27
CA PHE A 121 -5.35 11.71 5.28
C PHE A 121 -4.96 10.80 4.11
N LEU A 122 -4.43 9.61 4.37
CA LEU A 122 -4.09 8.65 3.31
C LEU A 122 -5.31 8.22 2.50
N ASN A 123 -6.46 7.99 3.13
CA ASN A 123 -7.69 7.71 2.40
C ASN A 123 -7.98 8.80 1.36
N LYS A 124 -7.84 10.07 1.75
CA LYS A 124 -8.00 11.22 0.84
C LYS A 124 -6.95 11.23 -0.28
N VAL A 125 -5.67 11.03 0.06
CA VAL A 125 -4.56 10.93 -0.90
C VAL A 125 -4.85 9.86 -1.95
N ILE A 126 -5.27 8.67 -1.53
CA ILE A 126 -5.53 7.54 -2.41
C ILE A 126 -6.70 7.85 -3.34
N ARG A 127 -7.78 8.44 -2.83
CA ARG A 127 -8.93 8.84 -3.66
C ARG A 127 -8.55 9.89 -4.70
N GLU A 128 -7.76 10.90 -4.33
CA GLU A 128 -7.28 11.90 -5.28
C GLU A 128 -6.31 11.31 -6.30
N SER A 129 -5.43 10.39 -5.88
CA SER A 129 -4.46 9.75 -6.77
C SER A 129 -5.10 9.04 -7.96
N LYS A 130 -6.35 8.57 -7.83
CA LYS A 130 -7.10 7.91 -8.92
C LYS A 130 -7.34 8.82 -10.13
N THR A 131 -7.29 10.14 -9.95
CA THR A 131 -7.37 11.11 -11.04
C THR A 131 -6.07 11.27 -11.83
N MET A 132 -4.96 10.72 -11.31
CA MET A 132 -3.63 10.79 -11.89
C MET A 132 -3.27 9.48 -12.58
N THR A 133 -2.70 9.58 -13.79
CA THR A 133 -2.18 8.39 -14.49
C THR A 133 -1.03 7.76 -13.71
N ASP A 134 -0.82 6.45 -13.86
CA ASP A 134 0.30 5.76 -13.21
C ASP A 134 1.66 6.35 -13.58
N LYS A 135 1.84 6.77 -14.83
CA LYS A 135 3.06 7.45 -15.28
C LYS A 135 3.33 8.74 -14.51
N GLN A 136 2.29 9.58 -14.37
CA GLN A 136 2.41 10.83 -13.62
C GLN A 136 2.67 10.54 -12.14
N PHE A 137 1.92 9.62 -11.54
CA PHE A 137 2.07 9.23 -10.14
C PHE A 137 3.47 8.71 -9.84
N MET A 138 3.99 7.78 -10.64
CA MET A 138 5.30 7.19 -10.45
C MET A 138 6.44 8.18 -10.71
N LYS A 139 6.25 9.16 -11.60
CA LYS A 139 7.22 10.27 -11.74
C LYS A 139 7.39 11.01 -10.41
N GLU A 140 6.29 11.30 -9.73
CA GLU A 140 6.34 11.97 -8.43
C GLU A 140 6.88 11.06 -7.34
N VAL A 141 6.50 9.78 -7.31
CA VAL A 141 7.09 8.80 -6.38
C VAL A 141 8.61 8.79 -6.56
N THR A 142 9.11 8.44 -7.74
CA THR A 142 10.55 8.33 -8.02
C THR A 142 11.35 9.62 -7.81
N TYR A 143 10.73 10.79 -7.98
CA TYR A 143 11.40 12.06 -7.68
C TYR A 143 11.52 12.34 -6.18
N ASN A 144 10.58 11.85 -5.38
CA ASN A 144 10.49 12.16 -3.95
C ASN A 144 11.08 11.08 -3.04
N VAL A 145 11.32 9.85 -3.51
CA VAL A 145 11.96 8.79 -2.70
C VAL A 145 13.45 9.00 -2.56
#